data_AF-A0A6G3MMG7-F1
#
_entry.id   AF-A0A6G3MMG7-F1
#
_cell.length_a   1.000
_cell.length_b   1.000
_cell.length_c   1.000
_cell.angle_alpha   90.00
_cell.angle_beta   90.00
_cell.angle_gamma   90.00
#
_symmetry.space_group_name_H-M   'P 1'
#
loop_
_entity.id
_entity.type
_entity.pdbx_description
1 polymer ?
#
loop_
_entity_poly.entity_id
_entity_poly.type
_entity_poly.pdbx_seq_one_letter_code
_entity_poly.pdbx_strand_id
1 'polypeptide(L)'
;MLQVFAAGYFFIITSGLFVLLLIFIISTNFWIDYKKNKKILQKDIYKRYQVELPRLKKDFTLEELKEFNGLNECKDYRILTAIDGLVFDVTKRWDLYGPERPYCKLA
;
A
#
# COMPACT_ATOMS: atom_id res chain seq x y z
N MET A 1 5.22 59.55 7.22
CA MET A 1 5.91 58.53 8.05
C MET A 1 5.01 57.31 8.30
N LEU A 2 3.92 57.41 9.07
CA LEU A 2 3.07 56.26 9.42
C LEU A 2 2.48 55.48 8.21
N GLN A 3 2.04 56.19 7.17
CA GLN A 3 1.44 55.56 5.98
C GLN A 3 2.44 54.72 5.16
N VAL A 4 3.72 55.12 5.15
CA VAL A 4 4.78 54.38 4.44
C VAL A 4 5.08 53.06 5.16
N PHE A 5 5.11 53.09 6.49
CA PHE A 5 5.25 51.88 7.30
C PHE A 5 4.05 50.93 7.13
N ALA A 6 2.82 51.46 7.14
CA ALA A 6 1.61 50.65 6.93
C ALA A 6 1.58 49.96 5.56
N ALA A 7 1.98 50.66 4.50
CA ALA A 7 2.09 50.08 3.16
C ALA A 7 3.16 48.96 3.10
N GLY A 8 4.32 49.15 3.72
CA GLY A 8 5.38 48.14 3.77
C GLY A 8 4.94 46.84 4.46
N TYR A 9 4.26 46.94 5.60
CA TYR A 9 3.71 45.77 6.30
C TYR A 9 2.64 45.04 5.47
N PHE A 10 1.80 45.78 4.75
CA PHE A 10 0.81 45.19 3.86
C PHE A 10 1.45 44.32 2.77
N PHE A 11 2.51 44.79 2.11
CA PHE A 11 3.23 44.00 1.10
C PHE A 11 3.89 42.74 1.67
N ILE A 12 4.44 42.80 2.88
CA ILE A 12 5.05 41.63 3.54
C ILE A 12 4.00 40.58 3.86
N ILE A 13 2.83 41.01 4.37
CA ILE A 13 1.74 40.11 4.73
C ILE A 13 1.13 39.47 3.47
N THR A 14 0.88 40.24 2.42
CA THR A 14 0.30 39.70 1.17
C THR A 14 1.27 38.76 0.45
N SER A 15 2.56 39.10 0.42
CA SER A 15 3.61 38.23 -0.11
C SER A 15 3.74 36.93 0.69
N GLY A 16 3.73 37.02 2.03
CA GLY A 16 3.77 35.85 2.91
C GLY A 16 2.55 34.92 2.73
N LEU A 17 1.35 35.49 2.60
CA LEU A 17 0.13 34.73 2.30
C LEU A 17 0.23 34.03 0.95
N PHE A 18 0.80 34.67 -0.07
CA PHE A 18 0.99 34.07 -1.38
C PHE A 18 1.94 32.87 -1.32
N VAL A 19 3.05 32.98 -0.58
CA VAL A 19 3.99 31.86 -0.38
C VAL A 19 3.32 30.69 0.35
N LEU A 20 2.49 30.95 1.37
CA LEU A 20 1.74 29.90 2.07
C LEU A 20 0.74 29.19 1.15
N LEU A 21 0.04 29.94 0.27
CA LEU A 21 -0.85 29.36 -0.74
C LEU A 21 -0.08 28.47 -1.71
N LEU A 22 1.10 28.89 -2.17
CA LEU A 22 1.94 28.07 -3.05
C LEU A 22 2.39 26.77 -2.38
N ILE A 23 2.82 26.83 -1.11
CA ILE A 23 3.21 25.64 -0.35
C ILE A 23 2.02 24.68 -0.19
N PHE A 24 0.83 25.21 0.10
CA PHE A 24 -0.39 24.41 0.21
C PHE A 24 -0.75 23.73 -1.12
N ILE A 25 -0.64 24.43 -2.24
CA ILE A 25 -0.87 23.86 -3.58
C ILE A 25 0.15 22.73 -3.87
N ILE A 26 1.42 22.93 -3.56
CA ILE A 26 2.45 21.89 -3.78
C ILE A 26 2.16 20.67 -2.88
N SER A 27 1.88 20.89 -1.60
CA SER A 27 1.58 19.83 -0.63
C SER A 27 0.36 19.00 -1.03
N THR A 28 -0.72 19.67 -1.45
CA THR A 28 -1.96 19.00 -1.89
C THR A 28 -1.74 18.18 -3.16
N ASN A 29 -1.02 18.70 -4.16
CA ASN A 29 -0.65 17.95 -5.36
C ASN A 29 0.20 16.72 -5.01
N PHE A 30 1.20 16.88 -4.15
CA PHE A 30 2.05 15.77 -3.69
C PHE A 30 1.23 14.70 -2.96
N TRP A 31 0.29 15.09 -2.10
CA TRP A 31 -0.61 14.16 -1.41
C TRP A 31 -1.52 13.39 -2.37
N ILE A 32 -2.06 14.08 -3.39
CA ILE A 32 -2.88 13.46 -4.44
C ILE A 32 -2.06 12.42 -5.21
N ASP A 33 -0.84 12.75 -5.61
CA ASP A 33 0.05 11.85 -6.33
C ASP A 33 0.45 10.64 -5.46
N TYR A 34 0.85 10.86 -4.21
CA TYR A 34 1.11 9.79 -3.24
C TYR A 34 -0.08 8.83 -3.13
N LYS A 35 -1.29 9.37 -2.99
CA LYS A 35 -2.52 8.56 -2.87
C LYS A 35 -2.84 7.80 -4.15
N LYS A 36 -2.62 8.41 -5.32
CA LYS A 36 -2.84 7.77 -6.64
C LYS A 36 -1.85 6.63 -6.85
N ASN A 37 -0.55 6.87 -6.64
CA ASN A 37 0.51 5.88 -6.81
C ASN A 37 0.32 4.68 -5.86
N LYS A 38 -0.08 4.94 -4.60
CA LYS A 38 -0.42 3.85 -3.67
C LYS A 38 -1.56 2.96 -4.16
N LYS A 39 -2.61 3.54 -4.76
CA LYS A 39 -3.74 2.78 -5.34
C LYS A 39 -3.33 1.97 -6.57
N ILE A 40 -2.46 2.52 -7.42
CA ILE A 40 -1.93 1.82 -8.60
C ILE A 40 -1.11 0.61 -8.14
N LEU A 41 -0.17 0.82 -7.22
CA LEU A 41 0.64 -0.26 -6.64
C LEU A 41 -0.23 -1.39 -6.07
N GLN A 42 -1.26 -1.05 -5.29
CA GLN A 42 -2.18 -2.04 -4.72
C GLN A 42 -2.96 -2.80 -5.82
N LYS A 43 -3.37 -2.13 -6.89
CA LYS A 43 -4.07 -2.76 -8.02
C LYS A 43 -3.17 -3.74 -8.78
N ASP A 44 -1.90 -3.38 -9.01
CA ASP A 44 -0.93 -4.24 -9.70
C ASP A 44 -0.57 -5.46 -8.86
N ILE A 45 -0.41 -5.26 -7.54
CA ILE A 45 -0.28 -6.35 -6.57
C ILE A 45 -1.50 -7.27 -6.68
N TYR A 46 -2.72 -6.75 -6.52
CA TYR A 46 -3.95 -7.56 -6.61
C TYR A 46 -4.04 -8.36 -7.93
N LYS A 47 -3.67 -7.75 -9.06
CA LYS A 47 -3.62 -8.44 -10.36
C LYS A 47 -2.63 -9.59 -10.40
N ARG A 48 -1.45 -9.45 -9.76
CA ARG A 48 -0.46 -10.53 -9.62
C ARG A 48 -1.07 -11.75 -8.90
N TYR A 49 -1.81 -11.51 -7.82
CA TYR A 49 -2.43 -12.56 -7.00
C TYR A 49 -3.69 -13.19 -7.62
N GLN A 50 -4.23 -12.61 -8.71
CA GLN A 50 -5.31 -13.22 -9.48
C GLN A 50 -4.84 -14.23 -10.53
N VAL A 51 -3.53 -14.31 -10.80
CA VAL A 51 -2.99 -15.27 -11.77
C VAL A 51 -3.29 -16.69 -11.32
N GLU A 52 -3.82 -17.50 -12.24
CA GLU A 52 -4.11 -18.90 -11.94
C GLU A 52 -2.81 -19.69 -11.84
N LEU A 53 -2.47 -20.06 -10.61
CA LEU A 53 -1.32 -20.88 -10.34
C LEU A 53 -1.64 -22.37 -10.53
N PRO A 54 -0.67 -23.19 -10.96
CA PRO A 54 -0.83 -24.63 -11.02
C PRO A 54 -1.28 -25.19 -9.66
N ARG A 55 -2.26 -26.10 -9.67
CA ARG A 55 -2.75 -26.74 -8.43
C ARG A 55 -1.63 -27.59 -7.83
N LEU A 56 -1.32 -27.33 -6.56
CA LEU A 56 -0.45 -28.19 -5.76
C LEU A 56 -1.29 -29.37 -5.26
N LYS A 57 -0.90 -30.59 -5.64
CA LYS A 57 -1.48 -31.83 -5.11
C LYS A 57 -0.39 -32.56 -4.34
N LYS A 58 -0.09 -32.08 -3.14
CA LYS A 58 0.88 -32.67 -2.22
C LYS A 58 0.42 -32.39 -0.80
N ASP A 59 0.72 -33.30 0.11
CA ASP A 59 0.62 -33.05 1.55
C ASP A 59 1.80 -32.18 2.00
N PHE A 60 1.53 -31.24 2.90
CA PHE A 60 2.52 -30.31 3.44
C PHE A 60 2.75 -30.59 4.91
N THR A 61 4.01 -30.55 5.34
CA THR A 61 4.33 -30.43 6.77
C THR A 61 4.10 -28.98 7.21
N LEU A 62 3.98 -28.75 8.53
CA LEU A 62 3.85 -27.39 9.07
C LEU A 62 5.04 -26.49 8.72
N GLU A 63 6.23 -27.07 8.58
CA GLU A 63 7.45 -26.35 8.21
C GLU A 63 7.42 -25.95 6.74
N GLU A 64 7.03 -26.86 5.86
CA GLU A 64 6.84 -26.57 4.43
C GLU A 64 5.73 -25.54 4.21
N LEU A 65 4.64 -25.61 4.98
CA LEU A 65 3.50 -24.69 4.83
C LEU A 65 3.86 -23.24 5.16
N LYS A 66 4.72 -23.01 6.16
CA LYS A 66 5.19 -21.66 6.56
C LYS A 66 5.96 -20.94 5.46
N GLU A 67 6.48 -21.65 4.47
CA GLU A 67 7.13 -21.04 3.31
C GLU A 67 6.13 -20.36 2.37
N PHE A 68 4.83 -20.67 2.48
CA PHE A 68 3.78 -20.14 1.60
C PHE A 68 3.00 -19.00 2.26
N ASN A 69 3.71 -17.96 2.68
CA ASN A 69 3.18 -16.80 3.40
C ASN A 69 3.00 -15.55 2.51
N GLY A 70 3.17 -15.67 1.19
CA GLY A 70 3.10 -14.54 0.27
C GLY A 70 4.32 -13.61 0.25
N LEU A 71 5.42 -13.96 0.93
CA LEU A 71 6.70 -13.21 0.88
C LEU A 71 7.75 -13.91 0.02
N ASN A 72 7.63 -15.22 -0.17
CA ASN A 72 8.64 -16.00 -0.89
C ASN A 72 8.47 -15.92 -2.41
N GLU A 73 9.43 -15.26 -3.07
CA GLU A 73 9.46 -15.12 -4.54
C GLU A 73 9.65 -16.46 -5.24
N CYS A 74 10.47 -17.36 -4.67
CA CYS A 74 10.69 -18.72 -5.19
C CYS A 74 9.43 -19.59 -5.21
N LYS A 75 8.35 -19.15 -4.55
CA LYS A 75 7.06 -19.84 -4.47
C LYS A 75 5.93 -19.01 -5.10
N ASP A 76 6.26 -18.12 -6.03
CA ASP A 76 5.32 -17.23 -6.73
C ASP A 76 4.50 -16.32 -5.80
N TYR A 77 5.03 -16.01 -4.61
CA TYR A 77 4.28 -15.32 -3.54
C TYR A 77 2.96 -16.03 -3.20
N ARG A 78 2.88 -17.35 -3.36
CA ARG A 78 1.67 -18.09 -3.05
C ARG A 78 1.36 -18.05 -1.55
N ILE A 79 0.07 -18.00 -1.23
CA ILE A 79 -0.42 -18.01 0.15
C ILE A 79 -1.24 -19.28 0.38
N LEU A 80 -0.76 -20.16 1.25
CA LEU A 80 -1.48 -21.36 1.66
C LEU A 80 -1.88 -21.23 3.13
N THR A 81 -3.06 -21.73 3.48
CA THR A 81 -3.51 -21.81 4.88
C THR A 81 -4.02 -23.20 5.17
N ALA A 82 -3.85 -23.68 6.41
CA ALA A 82 -4.38 -24.96 6.85
C ALA A 82 -5.54 -24.75 7.84
N ILE A 83 -6.69 -25.36 7.55
CA ILE A 83 -7.86 -25.35 8.43
C ILE A 83 -8.27 -26.81 8.62
N ASP A 84 -8.27 -27.28 9.86
CA ASP A 84 -8.65 -28.66 10.21
C ASP A 84 -7.85 -29.74 9.44
N GLY A 85 -6.55 -29.50 9.27
CA GLY A 85 -5.65 -30.40 8.53
C GLY A 85 -5.78 -30.33 7.00
N LEU A 86 -6.71 -29.55 6.47
CA LEU A 86 -6.87 -29.33 5.03
C LEU A 86 -6.13 -28.06 4.59
N VAL A 87 -5.34 -28.17 3.53
CA VAL A 87 -4.59 -27.04 2.96
C VAL A 87 -5.38 -26.37 1.85
N PHE A 88 -5.58 -25.06 1.98
CA PHE A 88 -6.30 -24.22 1.03
C PHE A 88 -5.36 -23.19 0.40
N ASP A 89 -5.46 -23.03 -0.92
CA ASP A 89 -4.79 -21.95 -1.64
C ASP A 89 -5.65 -20.68 -1.57
N VAL A 90 -5.19 -19.72 -0.78
CA VAL A 90 -5.87 -18.44 -0.54
C VAL A 90 -5.18 -17.26 -1.23
N THR A 91 -4.29 -17.56 -2.18
CA THR A 91 -3.51 -16.56 -2.93
C THR A 91 -4.40 -15.49 -3.58
N LYS A 92 -5.57 -15.88 -4.13
CA LYS A 92 -6.55 -14.95 -4.73
C LYS A 92 -7.13 -13.93 -3.74
N ARG A 93 -7.06 -14.22 -2.43
CA ARG A 93 -7.51 -13.36 -1.32
C ARG A 93 -6.33 -12.70 -0.60
N TRP A 94 -5.31 -12.29 -1.35
CA TRP A 94 -4.16 -11.55 -0.80
C TRP A 94 -4.58 -10.32 0.02
N ASP A 95 -5.69 -9.67 -0.31
CA ASP A 95 -6.23 -8.52 0.41
C ASP A 95 -6.57 -8.83 1.88
N LEU A 96 -6.78 -10.11 2.18
CA LEU A 96 -7.11 -10.63 3.50
C LEU A 96 -5.92 -11.36 4.15
N TYR A 97 -5.25 -12.24 3.41
CA TYR A 97 -4.21 -13.14 3.92
C TYR A 97 -2.78 -12.67 3.62
N GLY A 98 -2.60 -11.66 2.78
CA GLY A 98 -1.29 -11.15 2.41
C GLY A 98 -0.55 -10.49 3.57
N PRO A 99 0.73 -10.13 3.36
CA PRO A 99 1.54 -9.45 4.37
C PRO A 99 0.85 -8.16 4.83
N GLU A 100 0.84 -7.92 6.14
CA GLU A 100 0.21 -6.74 6.77
C GLU A 100 -1.31 -6.61 6.51
N ARG A 101 -2.00 -7.73 6.26
CA ARG A 101 -3.46 -7.79 6.12
C ARG A 101 -4.12 -8.44 7.33
N PRO A 102 -5.44 -8.29 7.53
CA PRO A 102 -6.11 -8.68 8.77
C PRO A 102 -5.90 -10.15 9.17
N TYR A 103 -5.73 -11.05 8.19
CA TYR A 103 -5.57 -12.48 8.40
C TYR A 103 -4.16 -12.99 8.08
N CYS A 104 -3.15 -12.12 8.06
CA CYS A 104 -1.76 -12.50 7.77
C CYS A 104 -1.20 -13.55 8.74
N LYS A 105 -1.75 -13.68 9.95
CA LYS A 105 -1.34 -14.69 10.94
C LYS A 105 -1.81 -16.11 10.60
N LEU A 106 -2.73 -16.24 9.64
CA LEU A 106 -3.23 -17.52 9.14
C LEU A 106 -2.49 -17.98 7.88
N ALA A 107 -1.65 -17.10 7.31
CA ALA A 107 -0.79 -17.37 6.17
C ALA A 107 0.58 -17.93 6.60
#